data_AF-A0A318LLV3-F1
#
_entry.id   AF-A0A318LLV3-F1
#
_cell.length_a   1.000
_cell.length_b   1.000
_cell.length_c   1.000
_cell.angle_alpha   90.00
_cell.angle_beta   90.00
_cell.angle_gamma   90.00
#
_symmetry.space_group_name_H-M   'P 1'
#
loop_
_entity.id
_entity.type
_entity.pdbx_description
1 polymer ?
#
loop_
_entity_poly.entity_id
_entity_poly.type
_entity_poly.pdbx_seq_one_letter_code
_entity_poly.pdbx_strand_id
1 'polypeptide(L)'
;MSVHQRRLKLINFTAGGIAFECQIRSWILDPGTQDGERQYTYCPDGQFVEETDDEPTLQLTAFSDWRSNGFSDFLWTHANEEVEFVLDHHPDIPGEHVRYTGKVLIKPGPVGGDSRTTEITEVTLPIIGTLGAGLTYERVA
;
A
#
# COMPACT_ATOMS: atom_id res chain seq x y z
N MET A 1 -4.19 -15.84 28.65
CA MET A 1 -4.34 -15.30 27.29
C MET A 1 -2.96 -15.26 26.67
N SER A 2 -2.73 -16.06 25.63
CA SER A 2 -1.51 -15.92 24.81
C SER A 2 -1.54 -14.57 24.11
N VAL A 3 -0.38 -13.94 23.99
CA VAL A 3 -0.21 -12.75 23.17
C VAL A 3 -0.39 -13.15 21.71
N HIS A 4 -1.42 -12.61 21.04
CA HIS A 4 -1.72 -12.88 19.63
C HIS A 4 -1.00 -11.92 18.67
N GLN A 5 -0.15 -11.02 19.18
CA GLN A 5 0.63 -10.11 18.34
C GLN A 5 1.90 -10.80 17.84
N ARG A 6 2.17 -10.70 16.53
CA ARG A 6 3.37 -11.25 15.90
C ARG A 6 4.18 -10.15 15.23
N ARG A 7 5.48 -10.42 15.04
CA ARG A 7 6.33 -9.59 14.19
C ARG A 7 6.05 -9.94 12.73
N LEU A 8 5.96 -8.93 11.87
CA LEU A 8 5.95 -9.12 10.43
C LEU A 8 7.27 -9.77 10.01
N LYS A 9 7.18 -10.97 9.44
CA LYS A 9 8.35 -11.79 9.11
C LYS A 9 8.51 -11.98 7.61
N LEU A 10 7.39 -12.13 6.89
CA LEU A 10 7.38 -12.41 5.46
C LEU A 10 6.24 -11.63 4.81
N ILE A 11 6.55 -11.05 3.65
CA ILE A 11 5.65 -10.32 2.77
C ILE A 11 5.93 -10.82 1.36
N ASN A 12 4.91 -11.25 0.62
CA ASN A 12 5.04 -11.42 -0.82
C ASN A 12 4.38 -10.21 -1.45
N PHE A 13 5.18 -9.33 -2.03
CA PHE A 13 4.67 -8.22 -2.81
C PHE A 13 5.06 -8.41 -4.27
N THR A 14 4.06 -8.39 -5.13
CA THR A 14 4.26 -8.34 -6.57
C THR A 14 3.59 -7.10 -7.12
N ALA A 15 4.25 -6.44 -8.07
CA ALA A 15 3.66 -5.37 -8.88
C ALA A 15 4.01 -5.63 -10.35
N GLY A 16 3.00 -5.67 -11.22
CA GLY A 16 3.20 -5.85 -12.66
C GLY A 16 3.80 -7.20 -13.01
N GLY A 17 3.54 -8.21 -12.16
CA GLY A 17 4.12 -9.55 -12.29
C GLY A 17 5.56 -9.71 -11.78
N ILE A 18 6.19 -8.64 -11.27
CA ILE A 18 7.54 -8.67 -10.69
C ILE A 18 7.44 -8.75 -9.17
N ALA A 19 8.20 -9.65 -8.55
CA ALA A 19 8.26 -9.81 -7.09
C ALA A 19 9.36 -8.93 -6.46
N PHE A 20 9.02 -8.19 -5.41
CA PHE A 20 9.93 -7.27 -4.70
C PHE A 20 10.07 -7.57 -3.20
N GLU A 21 9.67 -8.77 -2.77
CA GLU A 21 9.66 -9.21 -1.36
C GLU A 21 10.99 -8.97 -0.60
N CYS A 22 12.13 -9.17 -1.26
CA CYS A 22 13.45 -8.99 -0.64
C CYS A 22 13.88 -7.52 -0.50
N GLN A 23 13.21 -6.60 -1.20
CA GLN A 23 13.59 -5.18 -1.25
C GLN A 23 12.73 -4.36 -0.28
N ILE A 24 11.52 -4.82 0.04
CA ILE A 24 10.59 -4.11 0.92
C ILE A 24 10.96 -4.32 2.38
N ARG A 25 11.10 -3.21 3.10
CA ARG A 25 11.40 -3.16 4.52
C ARG A 25 10.13 -3.01 5.36
N SER A 26 9.20 -2.16 4.93
CA SER A 26 7.91 -1.96 5.60
C SER A 26 6.84 -1.58 4.59
N TRP A 27 5.59 -1.88 4.95
CA TRP A 27 4.42 -1.53 4.17
C TRP A 27 3.26 -1.14 5.08
N ILE A 28 2.43 -0.24 4.61
CA ILE A 28 1.18 0.16 5.26
C ILE A 28 0.14 0.27 4.16
N LEU A 29 -0.94 -0.50 4.28
CA LEU A 29 -2.12 -0.35 3.43
C LEU A 29 -3.17 0.39 4.24
N ASP A 30 -3.47 1.61 3.80
CA ASP A 30 -4.54 2.42 4.37
C ASP A 30 -5.78 2.25 3.46
N PRO A 31 -6.90 1.74 3.97
CA PRO A 31 -8.13 1.65 3.20
C PRO A 31 -8.72 3.04 2.87
N GLY A 32 -8.22 4.12 3.46
CA GLY A 32 -8.58 5.49 3.09
C GLY A 32 -10.01 5.87 3.43
N THR A 33 -10.65 5.13 4.34
CA THR A 33 -12.05 5.36 4.74
C THR A 33 -12.17 6.68 5.49
N GLN A 34 -13.00 7.59 5.00
CA GLN A 34 -13.21 8.91 5.61
C GLN A 34 -14.65 9.05 6.12
N ASP A 35 -14.81 9.56 7.35
CA ASP A 35 -16.13 9.71 8.00
C ASP A 35 -16.91 10.97 7.54
N GLY A 36 -16.40 11.71 6.55
CA GLY A 36 -16.97 12.97 6.07
C GLY A 36 -16.81 14.15 7.03
N GLU A 37 -16.88 15.37 6.52
CA GLU A 37 -16.86 16.57 7.36
C GLU A 37 -18.28 16.93 7.83
N ARG A 38 -18.44 17.16 9.14
CA ARG A 38 -19.70 17.65 9.70
C ARG A 38 -19.81 19.15 9.48
N GLN A 39 -20.75 19.56 8.63
CA GLN A 39 -21.07 20.95 8.43
C GLN A 39 -22.27 21.36 9.29
N TYR A 40 -22.15 22.53 9.94
CA TYR A 40 -23.21 23.14 10.73
C TYR A 40 -23.85 24.28 9.96
N THR A 41 -25.18 24.31 9.87
CA THR A 41 -25.90 25.39 9.18
C THR A 41 -26.89 26.08 10.12
N TYR A 42 -27.21 27.34 9.82
CA TYR A 42 -28.24 28.09 10.55
C TYR A 42 -29.68 27.72 10.14
N CYS A 43 -29.85 26.77 9.22
CA CYS A 43 -31.16 26.25 8.83
C CYS A 43 -31.69 25.23 9.87
N PRO A 44 -33.01 24.98 9.93
CA PRO A 44 -33.66 24.26 11.04
C PRO A 44 -33.11 22.85 11.33
N ASP A 45 -32.52 22.19 10.33
CA ASP A 45 -31.99 20.83 10.43
C ASP A 45 -30.55 20.78 11.00
N GLY A 46 -29.88 21.95 11.09
CA GLY A 46 -28.73 22.22 11.95
C GLY A 46 -27.40 21.54 11.63
N GLN A 47 -27.40 20.38 10.97
CA GLN A 47 -26.18 19.66 10.58
C GLN A 47 -26.40 18.71 9.41
N PHE A 48 -25.38 18.59 8.55
CA PHE A 48 -25.27 17.48 7.59
C PHE A 48 -23.80 17.03 7.51
N VAL A 49 -23.58 15.80 7.04
CA VAL A 49 -22.24 15.27 6.79
C VAL A 49 -21.98 15.35 5.30
N GLU A 50 -20.88 15.96 4.90
CA GLU A 50 -20.43 15.93 3.51
C GLU A 50 -19.82 14.55 3.22
N GLU A 51 -20.30 13.91 2.16
CA GLU A 51 -19.78 12.63 1.70
C GLU A 51 -18.40 12.86 1.08
N THR A 52 -17.38 12.23 1.65
CA THR A 52 -16.00 12.25 1.14
C THR A 52 -15.71 10.93 0.47
N ASP A 53 -15.04 10.97 -0.68
CA ASP A 53 -14.61 9.75 -1.37
C ASP A 53 -13.47 9.07 -0.59
N ASP A 54 -13.53 7.74 -0.49
CA ASP A 54 -12.46 6.95 0.10
C ASP A 54 -11.21 6.99 -0.80
N GLU A 55 -10.05 7.26 -0.22
CA GLU A 55 -8.77 7.38 -0.93
C GLU A 55 -7.75 6.35 -0.40
N PRO A 56 -7.87 5.06 -0.77
CA PRO A 56 -6.94 4.06 -0.28
C PRO A 56 -5.53 4.27 -0.81
N THR A 57 -4.54 4.03 0.06
CA THR A 57 -3.13 4.20 -0.29
C THR A 57 -2.29 3.02 0.18
N LEU A 58 -1.24 2.71 -0.59
CA LEU A 58 -0.22 1.75 -0.25
C LEU A 58 1.12 2.47 -0.04
N GLN A 59 1.57 2.55 1.20
CA GLN A 59 2.87 3.10 1.55
C GLN A 59 3.90 1.97 1.61
N LEU A 60 5.01 2.14 0.91
CA LEU A 60 6.11 1.18 0.85
C LEU A 60 7.43 1.86 1.19
N THR A 61 8.19 1.25 2.09
CA THR A 61 9.59 1.59 2.35
C THR A 61 10.43 0.44 1.84
N ALA A 62 11.34 0.71 0.91
CA ALA A 62 12.19 -0.29 0.30
C ALA A 62 13.66 0.15 0.29
N PHE A 63 14.57 -0.82 0.23
CA PHE A 63 15.96 -0.54 -0.10
C PHE A 63 16.04 -0.14 -1.58
N SER A 64 16.75 0.93 -1.88
CA SER A 64 16.84 1.40 -3.25
C SER A 64 17.65 0.42 -4.10
N ASP A 65 17.04 -0.08 -5.18
CA ASP A 65 17.70 -0.95 -6.16
C ASP A 65 17.46 -0.42 -7.57
N TRP A 66 18.56 0.01 -8.21
CA TRP A 66 18.61 0.61 -9.54
C TRP A 66 18.99 -0.39 -10.64
N ARG A 67 19.06 -1.69 -10.32
CA ARG A 67 19.19 -2.74 -11.35
C ARG A 67 17.91 -2.78 -12.19
N SER A 68 17.97 -3.37 -13.38
CA SER A 68 16.86 -3.41 -14.35
C SER A 68 15.55 -4.08 -13.87
N ASN A 69 15.57 -4.78 -12.74
CA ASN A 69 14.39 -5.36 -12.07
C ASN A 69 14.31 -4.90 -10.59
N GLY A 70 15.03 -3.84 -10.25
CA GLY A 70 15.03 -3.23 -8.94
C GLY A 70 13.77 -2.40 -8.75
N PHE A 71 13.32 -2.27 -7.51
CA PHE A 71 12.10 -1.55 -7.18
C PHE A 71 12.22 -0.07 -7.57
N SER A 72 13.37 0.56 -7.33
CA SER A 72 13.59 1.97 -7.69
C SER A 72 13.57 2.16 -9.20
N ASP A 73 14.25 1.31 -9.97
CA ASP A 73 14.22 1.38 -11.44
C ASP A 73 12.81 1.14 -12.01
N PHE A 74 12.07 0.18 -11.45
CA PHE A 74 10.70 -0.13 -11.83
C PHE A 74 9.76 1.07 -11.62
N LEU A 75 9.82 1.72 -10.46
CA LEU A 75 8.98 2.89 -10.15
C LEU A 75 9.21 4.05 -11.12
N TRP A 76 10.44 4.22 -11.60
CA TRP A 76 10.80 5.27 -12.54
C TRP A 76 10.45 4.91 -13.99
N THR A 77 10.63 3.65 -14.38
CA THR A 77 10.34 3.17 -15.75
C THR A 77 8.83 3.08 -16.01
N HIS A 78 8.05 2.73 -15.00
CA HIS A 78 6.59 2.58 -15.09
C HIS A 78 5.84 3.77 -14.48
N ALA A 79 6.44 4.95 -14.46
CA ALA A 79 5.85 6.13 -13.84
C ALA A 79 4.49 6.49 -14.48
N ASN A 80 3.48 6.69 -13.63
CA ASN A 80 2.08 6.97 -13.97
C ASN A 80 1.34 5.81 -14.67
N GLU A 81 1.86 4.59 -14.63
CA GLU A 81 1.14 3.41 -15.09
C GLU A 81 0.30 2.81 -13.97
N GLU A 82 -0.85 2.25 -14.34
CA GLU A 82 -1.66 1.43 -13.44
C GLU A 82 -1.14 0.00 -13.45
N VAL A 83 -0.78 -0.49 -12.28
CA VAL A 83 -0.14 -1.79 -12.12
C VAL A 83 -0.90 -2.61 -11.10
N GLU A 84 -1.18 -3.87 -11.45
CA GLU A 84 -1.76 -4.83 -10.50
C GLU A 84 -0.75 -5.17 -9.42
N PHE A 85 -1.23 -5.19 -8.18
CA PHE A 85 -0.44 -5.63 -7.03
C PHE A 85 -1.11 -6.79 -6.30
N VAL A 86 -0.26 -7.65 -5.76
CA VAL A 86 -0.64 -8.70 -4.81
C VAL A 86 0.24 -8.57 -3.60
N LEU A 87 -0.39 -8.54 -2.43
CA LEU A 87 0.26 -8.40 -1.14
C LEU A 87 -0.20 -9.51 -0.20
N ASP A 88 0.67 -10.47 0.06
CA ASP A 88 0.44 -11.54 1.02
C ASP A 88 1.02 -11.20 2.39
N HIS A 89 0.17 -11.27 3.41
CA HIS A 89 0.49 -11.07 4.81
C HIS A 89 0.50 -12.42 5.54
N HIS A 90 1.60 -12.73 6.23
CA HIS A 90 1.82 -14.01 6.92
C HIS A 90 1.54 -15.27 6.06
N PRO A 91 2.07 -15.35 4.82
CA PRO A 91 1.85 -16.51 3.96
C PRO A 91 2.46 -17.82 4.51
N ASP A 92 3.40 -17.73 5.46
CA ASP A 92 4.03 -18.90 6.08
C ASP A 92 3.26 -19.48 7.28
N ILE A 93 2.12 -18.89 7.66
CA ILE A 93 1.36 -19.28 8.85
C ILE A 93 -0.06 -19.72 8.47
N PRO A 94 -0.37 -21.03 8.55
CA PRO A 94 -1.71 -21.55 8.27
C PRO A 94 -2.78 -20.87 9.13
N GLY A 95 -3.86 -20.42 8.49
CA GLY A 95 -4.98 -19.74 9.16
C GLY A 95 -4.75 -18.26 9.52
N GLU A 96 -3.55 -17.73 9.31
CA GLU A 96 -3.23 -16.30 9.45
C GLU A 96 -2.87 -15.63 8.11
N HIS A 97 -2.82 -16.39 7.01
CA HIS A 97 -2.55 -15.87 5.66
C HIS A 97 -3.72 -15.02 5.15
N VAL A 98 -3.42 -13.75 4.92
CA VAL A 98 -4.31 -12.79 4.28
C VAL A 98 -3.68 -12.29 2.98
N ARG A 99 -4.49 -12.17 1.93
CA ARG A 99 -4.08 -11.55 0.67
C ARG A 99 -4.89 -10.30 0.40
N TYR A 100 -4.17 -9.26 -0.03
CA TYR A 100 -4.73 -8.06 -0.60
C TYR A 100 -4.38 -8.00 -2.08
N THR A 101 -5.36 -7.74 -2.94
CA THR A 101 -5.11 -7.52 -4.38
C THR A 101 -5.85 -6.29 -4.88
N GLY A 102 -5.24 -5.60 -5.84
CA GLY A 102 -5.85 -4.43 -6.48
C GLY A 102 -4.92 -3.84 -7.53
N LYS A 103 -5.19 -2.60 -7.93
CA LYS A 103 -4.30 -1.82 -8.80
C LYS A 103 -3.78 -0.60 -8.07
N VAL A 104 -2.53 -0.25 -8.33
CA VAL A 104 -1.91 0.99 -7.85
C VAL A 104 -1.46 1.83 -9.03
N LEU A 105 -1.53 3.15 -8.89
CA LEU A 105 -0.87 4.07 -9.81
C LEU A 105 0.59 4.22 -9.37
N ILE A 106 1.50 3.83 -10.24
CA ILE A 106 2.94 3.92 -9.96
C ILE A 106 3.36 5.39 -9.94
N LYS A 107 3.98 5.80 -8.85
CA LYS A 107 4.62 7.12 -8.72
C LYS A 107 6.11 6.93 -8.45
N PRO A 108 7.00 7.67 -9.15
CA PRO A 108 8.42 7.62 -8.88
C PRO A 108 8.68 8.09 -7.45
N GLY A 109 9.52 7.35 -6.73
CA GLY A 109 9.97 7.72 -5.39
C GLY A 109 11.10 8.76 -5.41
N PRO A 110 11.36 9.43 -4.27
CA PRO A 110 12.54 10.26 -4.11
C PRO A 110 13.82 9.43 -4.27
N VAL A 111 14.88 10.09 -4.74
CA VAL A 111 16.19 9.49 -5.03
C VAL A 111 17.27 10.25 -4.28
N GLY A 112 18.25 9.53 -3.71
CA GLY A 112 19.39 10.10 -3.03
C GLY A 112 19.52 9.66 -1.57
N GLY A 113 20.62 10.09 -0.96
CA GLY A 113 20.97 9.72 0.40
C GLY A 113 22.35 10.25 0.78
N ASP A 114 22.75 9.97 2.02
CA ASP A 114 24.05 10.36 2.53
C ASP A 114 25.17 9.43 2.03
N SER A 115 26.39 9.96 1.92
CA SER A 115 27.55 9.12 1.62
C SER A 115 27.73 8.05 2.70
N ARG A 116 27.90 6.79 2.26
CA ARG A 116 28.11 5.60 3.12
C ARG A 116 26.90 5.19 3.97
N THR A 117 25.70 5.64 3.63
CA THR A 117 24.45 5.09 4.20
C THR A 117 23.75 4.19 3.20
N THR A 118 22.88 3.31 3.71
CA THR A 118 22.01 2.51 2.85
C THR A 118 20.93 3.42 2.30
N GLU A 119 20.83 3.51 0.97
CA GLU A 119 19.77 4.26 0.31
C GLU A 119 18.41 3.57 0.55
N ILE A 120 17.41 4.38 0.93
CA ILE A 120 16.05 3.93 1.22
C ILE A 120 15.11 4.78 0.37
N THR A 121 14.18 4.12 -0.30
CA THR A 121 13.12 4.77 -1.05
C THR A 121 11.80 4.58 -0.30
N GLU A 122 11.12 5.69 -0.02
CA GLU A 122 9.79 5.72 0.58
C GLU A 122 8.79 6.25 -0.43
N VAL A 123 7.75 5.48 -0.73
CA VAL A 123 6.71 5.87 -1.69
C VAL A 123 5.32 5.65 -1.13
N THR A 124 4.40 6.51 -1.54
CA THR A 124 2.97 6.33 -1.33
C THR A 124 2.31 6.18 -2.69
N LEU A 125 1.80 4.97 -2.95
CA LEU A 125 1.12 4.62 -4.19
C LEU A 125 -0.39 4.71 -3.94
N PRO A 126 -1.14 5.56 -4.68
CA PRO A 126 -2.59 5.55 -4.59
C PRO A 126 -3.13 4.26 -5.19
N ILE A 127 -4.07 3.64 -4.49
CA ILE A 127 -4.78 2.46 -4.96
C ILE A 127 -5.95 2.91 -5.83
N ILE A 128 -6.16 2.24 -6.96
CA ILE A 128 -7.27 2.49 -7.86
C ILE A 128 -8.49 1.69 -7.39
N GLY A 129 -9.57 2.40 -7.05
CA GLY A 129 -10.79 1.84 -6.50
C GLY A 129 -10.81 1.86 -4.97
N THR A 130 -11.85 1.29 -4.37
CA THR A 130 -12.07 1.24 -2.92
C THR A 130 -12.19 -0.20 -2.43
N LEU A 131 -12.23 -0.40 -1.11
CA LEU A 131 -12.37 -1.74 -0.54
C LEU A 131 -13.72 -2.37 -0.95
N GLY A 132 -13.67 -3.49 -1.65
CA GLY A 132 -14.84 -4.16 -2.25
C GLY A 132 -15.16 -3.70 -3.68
N ALA A 133 -14.50 -2.66 -4.19
CA ALA A 133 -14.65 -2.14 -5.54
C ALA A 133 -13.28 -1.77 -6.15
N GLY A 134 -12.48 -2.78 -6.51
CA GLY A 134 -11.15 -2.63 -7.11
C GLY A 134 -10.00 -3.02 -6.17
N LEU A 135 -10.16 -2.80 -4.86
CA LEU A 135 -9.31 -3.37 -3.81
C LEU A 135 -10.03 -4.53 -3.12
N THR A 136 -9.38 -5.68 -3.02
CA THR A 136 -9.96 -6.88 -2.41
C THR A 136 -9.11 -7.41 -1.26
N TYR A 137 -9.79 -8.00 -0.29
CA TYR A 137 -9.22 -8.71 0.85
C TYR A 137 -9.77 -10.14 0.84
N GLU A 138 -8.89 -11.12 0.97
CA GLU A 138 -9.28 -12.52 1.17
C GLU A 138 -8.41 -13.21 2.22
N ARG A 139 -9.00 -14.18 2.91
CA ARG A 139 -8.24 -15.14 3.71
C ARG A 139 -7.85 -16.31 2.83
N VAL A 140 -6.56 -16.58 2.78
CA VAL A 140 -6.01 -17.72 2.04
C VAL A 140 -5.83 -18.87 3.04
N ALA A 141 -6.34 -20.04 2.67
CA ALA A 141 -6.36 -21.24 3.53
C ALA A 141 -5.00 -21.95 3.55
#